data_AF-A0A7K3QQN2-F1
#
_entry.id   AF-A0A7K3QQN2-F1
#
_cell.length_a   1.000
_cell.length_b   1.000
_cell.length_c   1.000
_cell.angle_alpha   90.00
_cell.angle_beta   90.00
_cell.angle_gamma   90.00
#
_symmetry.space_group_name_H-M   'P 1'
#
loop_
_entity.id
_entity.type
_entity.pdbx_description
1 polymer ?
#
loop_
_entity_poly.entity_id
_entity_poly.type
_entity_poly.pdbx_seq_one_letter_code
_entity_poly.pdbx_strand_id
1 'polypeptide(L)'
;MGSGDPLGPADRVGGRCLKEDSAAATGLAQHLTSLGTGGREVSSSIRTPQVWLDHQVVEDAGALMVNWDVIEEIFPDGMVDAMFAAYVEVLRGLCHDEQAWQRSAPVLVSDADLAERREVNATAAPLPTGLLHEPFLRRAALAPERTAVIAADRTLTYGELDAHTDRLSNWLRGRGAGPGSLVGIVMEKGWEQVAATIGVLKSGAAYVPIDAAVPPERLRLLTEKAGITLVLTQSGVARRVEWPERTARLDVDGPEAEALDARPLGPSGARPGDVAYVIFTSGSTGTPKGVMIEHTGALNTVLDVNERFGVTEEDRVLALSSLNFDLSVYDVFGILAAGGAVVLPEPEAHREPGRWASSCPSRDGP
;
A
#
# COMPACT_ATOMS: atom_id res chain seq x y z
N MET A 1 -55.67 -67.70 -43.23
CA MET A 1 -55.03 -68.66 -42.32
C MET A 1 -54.67 -67.85 -41.08
N GLY A 2 -55.37 -67.90 -39.95
CA GLY A 2 -56.06 -69.01 -39.32
C GLY A 2 -55.38 -69.26 -37.96
N SER A 3 -56.11 -69.03 -36.86
CA SER A 3 -55.91 -69.50 -35.45
C SER A 3 -54.59 -69.16 -34.73
N GLY A 4 -54.52 -68.79 -33.45
CA GLY A 4 -55.47 -68.72 -32.35
C GLY A 4 -54.68 -68.50 -31.03
N ASP A 5 -55.29 -67.73 -30.12
CA ASP A 5 -54.95 -67.27 -28.76
C ASP A 5 -54.78 -68.43 -27.71
N PRO A 6 -54.58 -68.25 -26.35
CA PRO A 6 -54.54 -67.03 -25.49
C PRO A 6 -53.62 -67.07 -24.21
N LEU A 7 -53.76 -66.04 -23.33
CA LEU A 7 -53.64 -65.99 -21.84
C LEU A 7 -52.49 -65.15 -21.21
N GLY A 8 -52.86 -64.32 -20.22
CA GLY A 8 -52.06 -63.23 -19.59
C GLY A 8 -51.17 -63.60 -18.38
N PRO A 9 -51.08 -62.75 -17.32
CA PRO A 9 -49.91 -61.91 -16.97
C PRO A 9 -49.20 -62.29 -15.65
N ALA A 10 -47.99 -61.73 -15.39
CA ALA A 10 -47.50 -61.16 -14.11
C ALA A 10 -45.96 -61.28 -13.83
N ASP A 11 -45.34 -60.10 -13.60
CA ASP A 11 -44.41 -59.72 -12.52
C ASP A 11 -42.93 -60.19 -12.34
N ARG A 12 -42.11 -59.14 -12.08
CA ARG A 12 -40.88 -58.99 -11.25
C ARG A 12 -39.45 -59.13 -11.85
N VAL A 13 -38.98 -57.98 -12.34
CA VAL A 13 -37.78 -57.20 -11.97
C VAL A 13 -36.64 -57.87 -11.17
N GLY A 14 -35.41 -57.74 -11.69
CA GLY A 14 -34.26 -57.26 -10.90
C GLY A 14 -32.93 -58.00 -11.05
N GLY A 15 -32.19 -57.78 -12.14
CA GLY A 15 -30.81 -58.23 -12.34
C GLY A 15 -29.85 -57.05 -12.61
N ARG A 16 -28.69 -57.08 -11.93
CA ARG A 16 -27.56 -56.12 -11.95
C ARG A 16 -27.04 -55.78 -13.36
N CYS A 17 -26.44 -54.59 -13.54
CA CYS A 17 -25.10 -54.52 -14.15
C CYS A 17 -24.34 -53.21 -13.83
N LEU A 18 -23.04 -53.41 -13.64
CA LEU A 18 -21.90 -52.54 -13.31
C LEU A 18 -21.69 -51.33 -14.25
N LYS A 19 -20.92 -50.33 -13.76
CA LYS A 19 -19.74 -49.83 -14.47
C LYS A 19 -18.74 -49.14 -13.53
N GLU A 20 -17.53 -49.68 -13.52
CA GLU A 20 -16.28 -49.02 -13.13
C GLU A 20 -15.97 -47.90 -14.15
N ASP A 21 -15.41 -46.78 -13.67
CA ASP A 21 -14.54 -45.94 -14.48
C ASP A 21 -13.32 -45.54 -13.64
N SER A 22 -12.17 -46.02 -14.09
CA SER A 22 -10.83 -45.70 -13.60
C SER A 22 -10.38 -44.40 -14.28
N ALA A 23 -10.15 -43.35 -13.48
CA ALA A 23 -9.30 -42.23 -13.88
C ALA A 23 -8.18 -42.11 -12.84
N ALA A 24 -6.95 -42.04 -13.33
CA ALA A 24 -5.72 -42.10 -12.55
C ALA A 24 -5.67 -41.01 -11.47
N ALA A 25 -5.75 -41.43 -10.20
CA ALA A 25 -5.44 -40.63 -9.03
C ALA A 25 -3.91 -40.51 -8.88
N THR A 26 -3.28 -39.73 -9.75
CA THR A 26 -1.86 -39.38 -9.65
C THR A 26 -1.75 -37.96 -9.12
N GLY A 27 -1.75 -37.84 -7.79
CA GLY A 27 -1.50 -36.59 -7.04
C GLY A 27 -1.67 -36.80 -5.54
N LEU A 28 -2.84 -37.29 -5.12
CA LEU A 28 -3.22 -37.51 -3.71
C LEU A 28 -2.38 -38.56 -2.95
N ALA A 29 -1.77 -39.52 -3.65
CA ALA A 29 -1.19 -40.70 -3.01
C ALA A 29 0.23 -40.52 -2.43
N GLN A 30 0.93 -39.41 -2.71
CA GLN A 30 2.38 -39.33 -2.44
C GLN A 30 2.81 -38.75 -1.09
N HIS A 31 1.91 -38.21 -0.26
CA HIS A 31 2.30 -37.56 1.01
C HIS A 31 1.87 -38.24 2.32
N LEU A 32 1.22 -39.42 2.29
CA LEU A 32 0.60 -39.99 3.50
C LEU A 32 1.32 -41.22 4.09
N THR A 33 2.65 -41.23 4.06
CA THR A 33 3.46 -42.33 4.65
C THR A 33 3.57 -42.32 6.18
N SER A 34 2.73 -41.58 6.92
CA SER A 34 2.75 -41.56 8.39
C SER A 34 1.41 -41.84 9.08
N LEU A 35 0.47 -42.53 8.42
CA LEU A 35 -0.76 -42.98 9.08
C LEU A 35 -0.51 -44.27 9.88
N GLY A 36 -0.27 -44.10 11.19
CA GLY A 36 -0.30 -45.19 12.17
C GLY A 36 -1.69 -45.87 12.29
N THR A 37 -1.70 -47.02 12.96
CA THR A 37 -2.73 -48.07 12.97
C THR A 37 -4.10 -47.72 13.60
N GLY A 38 -4.81 -46.69 13.13
CA GLY A 38 -6.11 -46.29 13.70
C GLY A 38 -7.23 -45.87 12.75
N GLY A 39 -6.96 -45.66 11.45
CA GLY A 39 -7.98 -45.22 10.49
C GLY A 39 -7.74 -45.79 9.09
N ARG A 40 -8.82 -45.92 8.30
CA ARG A 40 -8.76 -46.36 6.90
C ARG A 40 -9.32 -45.27 5.99
N GLU A 41 -8.54 -44.88 5.00
CA GLU A 41 -8.96 -43.96 3.94
C GLU A 41 -10.07 -44.58 3.07
N VAL A 42 -11.11 -43.81 2.77
CA VAL A 42 -12.18 -44.18 1.85
C VAL A 42 -12.52 -42.93 1.03
N SER A 43 -12.38 -43.00 -0.30
CA SER A 43 -12.77 -41.92 -1.21
C SER A 43 -14.04 -42.30 -1.99
N SER A 44 -14.91 -41.32 -2.23
CA SER A 44 -16.09 -41.45 -3.09
C SER A 44 -16.34 -40.15 -3.85
N SER A 45 -16.90 -40.23 -5.06
CA SER A 45 -17.19 -39.06 -5.91
C SER A 45 -18.70 -38.88 -6.06
N ILE A 46 -19.19 -37.67 -5.79
CA ILE A 46 -20.60 -37.28 -5.95
C ILE A 46 -20.65 -36.09 -6.91
N ARG A 47 -21.45 -36.18 -7.99
CA ARG A 47 -21.42 -35.22 -9.11
C ARG A 47 -22.26 -33.94 -8.95
N THR A 48 -22.90 -33.70 -7.81
CA THR A 48 -23.81 -32.55 -7.64
C THR A 48 -23.97 -32.12 -6.17
N PRO A 49 -22.92 -31.62 -5.50
CA PRO A 49 -23.11 -30.97 -4.22
C PRO A 49 -23.87 -29.63 -4.39
N GLN A 50 -24.89 -29.38 -3.57
CA GLN A 50 -25.65 -28.11 -3.56
C GLN A 50 -24.90 -26.96 -2.87
N VAL A 51 -23.77 -27.29 -2.24
CA VAL A 51 -22.89 -26.40 -1.49
C VAL A 51 -21.44 -26.61 -1.93
N TRP A 52 -20.56 -25.66 -1.63
CA TRP A 52 -19.15 -25.70 -2.02
C TRP A 52 -18.32 -26.74 -1.27
N LEU A 53 -18.63 -26.93 0.01
CA LEU A 53 -18.08 -27.94 0.88
C LEU A 53 -19.22 -28.40 1.80
N ASP A 54 -19.53 -29.69 1.76
CA ASP A 54 -20.44 -30.33 2.72
C ASP A 54 -19.62 -31.14 3.71
N HIS A 55 -19.74 -30.79 5.00
CA HIS A 55 -19.01 -31.43 6.08
C HIS A 55 -19.95 -32.36 6.84
N GLN A 56 -19.74 -33.66 6.65
CA GLN A 56 -20.55 -34.70 7.25
C GLN A 56 -19.75 -35.43 8.33
N VAL A 57 -20.36 -35.57 9.51
CA VAL A 57 -19.79 -36.31 10.64
C VAL A 57 -20.80 -37.34 11.11
N VAL A 58 -20.40 -38.61 11.14
CA VAL A 58 -21.26 -39.74 11.53
C VAL A 58 -20.51 -40.62 12.52
N GLU A 59 -21.18 -41.03 13.60
CA GLU A 59 -20.68 -42.10 14.46
C GLU A 59 -21.20 -43.44 13.93
N ASP A 60 -20.29 -44.35 13.60
CA ASP A 60 -20.62 -45.72 13.16
C ASP A 60 -19.67 -46.74 13.78
N ALA A 61 -20.23 -47.83 14.30
CA ALA A 61 -19.50 -48.92 14.94
C ALA A 61 -18.45 -48.49 16.00
N GLY A 62 -18.70 -47.39 16.72
CA GLY A 62 -17.78 -46.84 17.72
C GLY A 62 -16.61 -46.03 17.15
N ALA A 63 -16.67 -45.67 15.87
CA ALA A 63 -15.73 -44.77 15.20
C ALA A 63 -16.42 -43.49 14.72
N LEU A 64 -15.67 -42.39 14.69
CA LEU A 64 -16.11 -41.14 14.08
C LEU A 64 -15.70 -41.14 12.60
N MET A 65 -16.68 -41.14 11.70
CA MET A 65 -16.48 -40.97 10.27
C MET A 65 -16.66 -39.50 9.91
N VAL A 66 -15.68 -38.95 9.19
CA VAL A 66 -15.71 -37.58 8.66
C VAL A 66 -15.61 -37.67 7.15
N ASN A 67 -16.58 -37.09 6.45
CA ASN A 67 -16.59 -36.98 5.00
C ASN A 67 -16.75 -35.51 4.58
N TRP A 68 -15.92 -35.07 3.64
CA TRP A 68 -16.02 -33.75 3.02
C TRP A 68 -16.35 -33.93 1.53
N ASP A 69 -17.58 -33.58 1.15
CA ASP A 69 -17.95 -33.52 -0.27
C ASP A 69 -17.65 -32.09 -0.77
N VAL A 70 -16.69 -31.97 -1.69
CA VAL A 70 -16.21 -30.67 -2.18
C VAL A 70 -16.41 -30.51 -3.68
N ILE A 71 -16.60 -29.26 -4.12
CA ILE A 71 -16.37 -28.87 -5.51
C ILE A 71 -14.88 -28.51 -5.59
N GLU A 72 -14.05 -29.40 -6.12
CA GLU A 72 -12.59 -29.20 -6.10
C GLU A 72 -12.17 -27.98 -6.92
N GLU A 73 -12.86 -27.69 -8.04
CA GLU A 73 -12.45 -26.63 -8.98
C GLU A 73 -12.56 -25.19 -8.45
N ILE A 74 -13.23 -24.98 -7.31
CA ILE A 74 -13.31 -23.67 -6.66
C ILE A 74 -12.21 -23.44 -5.62
N PHE A 75 -11.45 -24.49 -5.27
CA PHE A 75 -10.32 -24.41 -4.35
C PHE A 75 -9.01 -24.45 -5.15
N PRO A 76 -7.98 -23.69 -4.74
CA PRO A 76 -6.63 -23.91 -5.23
C PRO A 76 -6.18 -25.36 -5.01
N ASP A 77 -5.35 -25.86 -5.93
CA ASP A 77 -4.76 -27.20 -5.84
C ASP A 77 -4.15 -27.45 -4.46
N GLY A 78 -4.51 -28.57 -3.82
CA GLY A 78 -4.00 -28.99 -2.51
C GLY A 78 -4.59 -28.26 -1.29
N MET A 79 -5.42 -27.24 -1.47
CA MET A 79 -6.02 -26.50 -0.35
C MET A 79 -6.99 -27.36 0.47
N VAL A 80 -7.85 -28.14 -0.20
CA VAL A 80 -8.82 -29.02 0.49
C VAL A 80 -8.10 -30.06 1.34
N ASP A 81 -7.03 -30.65 0.81
CA ASP A 81 -6.23 -31.65 1.52
C ASP A 81 -5.56 -31.03 2.76
N ALA A 82 -4.98 -29.84 2.62
CA ALA A 82 -4.38 -29.12 3.74
C ALA A 82 -5.42 -28.76 4.82
N MET A 83 -6.59 -28.28 4.42
CA MET A 83 -7.70 -27.98 5.34
C MET A 83 -8.19 -29.24 6.06
N PHE A 84 -8.35 -30.36 5.34
CA PHE A 84 -8.82 -31.61 5.91
C PHE A 84 -7.79 -32.23 6.86
N ALA A 85 -6.51 -32.21 6.50
CA ALA A 85 -5.42 -32.64 7.36
C ALA A 85 -5.42 -31.86 8.68
N ALA A 86 -5.55 -30.54 8.61
CA ALA A 86 -5.57 -29.69 9.79
C ALA A 86 -6.83 -29.93 10.65
N TYR A 87 -7.99 -30.17 10.03
CA TYR A 87 -9.22 -30.56 10.73
C TYR A 87 -9.04 -31.87 11.49
N VAL A 88 -8.42 -32.88 10.87
CA VAL A 88 -8.13 -34.17 11.51
C VAL A 88 -7.16 -34.00 12.69
N GLU A 89 -6.16 -33.12 12.60
CA GLU A 89 -5.26 -32.81 13.72
C GLU A 89 -6.01 -32.22 14.92
N VAL A 90 -6.98 -31.33 14.70
CA VAL A 90 -7.86 -30.83 15.78
C VAL A 90 -8.62 -31.97 16.43
N LEU A 91 -9.28 -32.81 15.64
CA LEU A 91 -10.05 -33.94 16.17
C LEU A 91 -9.17 -34.88 17.00
N ARG A 92 -7.95 -35.17 16.53
CA ARG A 92 -6.98 -35.96 17.30
C ARG A 92 -6.61 -35.28 18.61
N GLY A 93 -6.36 -33.97 18.60
CA GLY A 93 -6.08 -33.20 19.82
C GLY A 93 -7.21 -33.32 20.84
N LEU A 94 -8.46 -33.16 20.40
CA LEU A 94 -9.64 -33.28 21.25
C LEU A 94 -9.83 -34.70 21.82
N CYS A 95 -9.40 -35.74 21.11
CA CYS A 95 -9.47 -37.12 21.59
C CYS A 95 -8.41 -37.46 22.65
N HIS A 96 -7.27 -36.76 22.68
CA HIS A 96 -6.14 -37.11 23.55
C HIS A 96 -5.93 -36.14 24.73
N ASP A 97 -6.52 -34.95 24.69
CA ASP A 97 -6.39 -33.92 25.73
C ASP A 97 -7.76 -33.29 26.04
N GLU A 98 -8.36 -33.64 27.19
CA GLU A 98 -9.64 -33.05 27.62
C GLU A 98 -9.57 -31.53 27.78
N GLN A 99 -8.39 -30.97 28.07
CA GLN A 99 -8.22 -29.52 28.15
C GLN A 99 -8.24 -28.85 26.77
N ALA A 100 -8.03 -29.60 25.68
CA ALA A 100 -8.10 -29.06 24.32
C ALA A 100 -9.50 -28.51 23.99
N TRP A 101 -10.56 -29.04 24.60
CA TRP A 101 -11.93 -28.52 24.49
C TRP A 101 -12.12 -27.12 25.07
N GLN A 102 -11.22 -26.69 25.95
CA GLN A 102 -11.27 -25.38 26.63
C GLN A 102 -10.28 -24.37 26.04
N ARG A 103 -9.40 -24.79 25.12
CA ARG A 103 -8.45 -23.90 24.44
C ARG A 103 -9.12 -23.25 23.23
N SER A 104 -8.73 -22.01 22.90
CA SER A 104 -9.02 -21.47 21.57
C SER A 104 -8.37 -22.38 20.52
N ALA A 105 -9.09 -22.63 19.41
CA ALA A 105 -8.65 -23.54 18.36
C ALA A 105 -7.19 -23.25 17.96
N PRO A 106 -6.36 -24.29 17.73
CA PRO A 106 -4.98 -24.11 17.33
C PRO A 106 -4.90 -23.36 15.99
N VAL A 107 -3.77 -22.67 15.75
CA VAL A 107 -3.47 -22.11 14.44
C VAL A 107 -3.17 -23.27 13.49
N LEU A 108 -4.11 -23.55 12.60
CA LEU A 108 -4.08 -24.61 11.60
C LEU A 108 -3.44 -24.10 10.31
N VAL A 109 -2.16 -23.75 10.38
CA VAL A 109 -1.36 -23.32 9.23
C VAL A 109 -0.29 -24.37 9.01
N SER A 110 -0.17 -24.87 7.79
CA SER A 110 0.78 -25.94 7.51
C SER A 110 2.22 -25.50 7.74
N ASP A 111 3.12 -26.43 8.02
CA ASP A 111 4.56 -26.12 8.11
C ASP A 111 5.09 -25.50 6.81
N ALA A 112 4.52 -25.88 5.67
CA ALA A 112 4.82 -25.30 4.36
C ALA A 112 4.41 -23.82 4.29
N ASP A 113 3.19 -23.47 4.69
CA ASP A 113 2.72 -22.08 4.74
C ASP A 113 3.51 -21.24 5.75
N LEU A 114 3.89 -21.83 6.89
CA LEU A 114 4.75 -21.16 7.88
C LEU A 114 6.16 -20.93 7.34
N ALA A 115 6.70 -21.87 6.57
CA ALA A 115 7.99 -21.72 5.90
C ALA A 115 7.94 -20.64 4.83
N GLU A 116 6.93 -20.66 3.95
CA GLU A 116 6.70 -19.63 2.94
C GLU A 116 6.54 -18.26 3.60
N ARG A 117 5.71 -18.16 4.66
CA ARG A 117 5.55 -16.91 5.42
C ARG A 117 6.88 -16.39 5.97
N ARG A 118 7.75 -17.26 6.48
CA ARG A 118 9.08 -16.85 6.98
C ARG A 118 9.96 -16.36 5.84
N GLU A 119 9.94 -17.04 4.70
CA GLU A 119 10.69 -16.69 3.51
C GLU A 119 10.28 -15.33 2.95
N VAL A 120 8.98 -15.10 2.71
CA VAL A 120 8.49 -13.81 2.19
C VAL A 120 8.70 -12.64 3.15
N ASN A 121 8.74 -12.91 4.46
CA ASN A 121 9.02 -11.88 5.48
C ASN A 121 10.52 -11.74 5.82
N ALA A 122 11.41 -12.48 5.15
CA ALA A 122 12.86 -12.39 5.35
C ALA A 122 13.45 -11.14 4.66
N THR A 123 12.90 -9.97 4.95
CA THR A 123 13.24 -8.67 4.36
C THR A 123 14.18 -7.83 5.25
N ALA A 124 14.79 -8.46 6.26
CA ALA A 124 15.68 -7.78 7.18
C ALA A 124 16.95 -7.28 6.46
N ALA A 125 17.11 -5.96 6.40
CA ALA A 125 18.27 -5.27 5.85
C ALA A 125 18.62 -4.06 6.73
N PRO A 126 19.86 -3.52 6.65
CA PRO A 126 20.21 -2.28 7.34
C PRO A 126 19.31 -1.13 6.89
N LEU A 127 18.68 -0.45 7.86
CA LEU A 127 17.88 0.73 7.57
C LEU A 127 18.77 1.93 7.21
N PRO A 128 18.36 2.78 6.26
CA PRO A 128 19.11 3.98 5.94
C PRO A 128 19.14 4.95 7.13
N THR A 129 20.32 5.49 7.41
CA THR A 129 20.48 6.57 8.38
C THR A 129 20.41 7.91 7.64
N GLY A 130 19.38 8.72 7.90
CA GLY A 130 19.29 10.06 7.31
C GLY A 130 17.89 10.65 7.35
N LEU A 131 17.75 11.82 6.74
CA LEU A 131 16.48 12.51 6.56
C LEU A 131 15.99 12.33 5.12
N LEU A 132 14.67 12.25 4.96
CA LEU A 132 13.99 12.02 3.67
C LEU A 132 14.46 12.94 2.53
N HIS A 133 14.83 14.19 2.82
CA HIS A 133 15.24 15.19 1.84
C HIS A 133 16.77 15.21 1.56
N GLU A 134 17.58 14.51 2.35
CA GLU A 134 19.05 14.51 2.19
C GLU A 134 19.53 13.93 0.85
N PRO A 135 18.93 12.86 0.29
CA PRO A 135 19.30 12.40 -1.04
C PRO A 135 19.17 13.50 -2.11
N PHE A 136 18.09 14.29 -2.07
CA PHE A 136 17.90 15.45 -2.94
C PHE A 136 19.02 16.48 -2.75
N LEU A 137 19.34 16.85 -1.50
CA LEU A 137 20.41 17.82 -1.22
C LEU A 137 21.77 17.35 -1.74
N ARG A 138 22.08 16.06 -1.63
CA ARG A 138 23.30 15.48 -2.20
C ARG A 138 23.33 15.62 -3.71
N ARG A 139 22.21 15.36 -4.40
CA ARG A 139 22.10 15.53 -5.86
C ARG A 139 22.25 17.00 -6.26
N ALA A 140 21.60 17.92 -5.54
CA ALA A 140 21.71 19.35 -5.79
C ALA A 140 23.14 19.90 -5.61
N ALA A 141 23.90 19.38 -4.66
CA ALA A 141 25.30 19.75 -4.49
C ALA A 141 26.23 19.15 -5.57
N LEU A 142 25.93 17.93 -6.06
CA LEU A 142 26.78 17.21 -7.00
C LEU A 142 26.55 17.61 -8.47
N ALA A 143 25.29 17.87 -8.85
CA ALA A 143 24.88 18.15 -10.22
C ALA A 143 23.77 19.23 -10.24
N PRO A 144 24.07 20.47 -9.80
CA PRO A 144 23.09 21.54 -9.65
C PRO A 144 22.39 21.90 -10.97
N GLU A 145 23.04 21.69 -12.11
CA GLU A 145 22.54 22.02 -13.45
C GLU A 145 21.54 21.02 -14.02
N ARG A 146 21.40 19.82 -13.42
CA ARG A 146 20.41 18.83 -13.90
C ARG A 146 19.00 19.33 -13.66
N THR A 147 18.08 18.97 -14.56
CA THR A 147 16.65 19.27 -14.40
C THR A 147 16.05 18.47 -13.25
N ALA A 148 15.39 19.15 -12.31
CA ALA A 148 14.70 18.54 -11.17
C ALA A 148 13.18 18.57 -11.33
N VAL A 149 12.62 19.68 -11.82
CA VAL A 149 11.18 19.87 -11.96
C VAL A 149 10.85 20.40 -13.35
N ILE A 150 9.84 19.80 -13.97
CA ILE A 150 9.25 20.24 -15.23
C ILE A 150 7.77 20.49 -14.96
N ALA A 151 7.37 21.75 -14.91
CA ALA A 151 5.97 22.18 -14.78
C ALA A 151 5.55 22.97 -16.03
N ALA A 152 4.25 23.23 -16.18
CA ALA A 152 3.71 23.93 -17.35
C ALA A 152 4.26 25.36 -17.51
N ASP A 153 4.52 26.04 -16.40
CA ASP A 153 4.94 27.44 -16.36
C ASP A 153 6.47 27.62 -16.18
N ARG A 154 7.17 26.59 -15.70
CA ARG A 154 8.59 26.67 -15.37
C ARG A 154 9.28 25.31 -15.39
N THR A 155 10.55 25.31 -15.77
CA THR A 155 11.50 24.21 -15.52
C THR A 155 12.53 24.68 -14.51
N LEU A 156 12.84 23.85 -13.51
CA LEU A 156 13.83 24.14 -12.48
C LEU A 156 14.91 23.07 -12.48
N THR A 157 16.15 23.53 -12.42
CA THR A 157 17.30 22.67 -12.12
C THR A 157 17.34 22.30 -10.62
N TYR A 158 18.14 21.32 -10.25
CA TYR A 158 18.34 20.95 -8.85
C TYR A 158 18.87 22.11 -8.02
N GLY A 159 19.80 22.90 -8.54
CA GLY A 159 20.37 24.06 -7.86
C GLY A 159 19.36 25.20 -7.69
N GLU A 160 18.54 25.47 -8.70
CA GLU A 160 17.47 26.48 -8.61
C GLU A 160 16.38 26.04 -7.62
N LEU A 161 15.97 24.77 -7.68
CA LEU A 161 15.02 24.21 -6.74
C LEU A 161 15.58 24.31 -5.31
N ASP A 162 16.82 23.88 -5.07
CA ASP A 162 17.46 23.93 -3.75
C ASP A 162 17.51 25.36 -3.20
N ALA A 163 17.83 26.35 -4.03
CA ALA A 163 17.79 27.76 -3.64
C ALA A 163 16.38 28.22 -3.23
N HIS A 164 15.31 27.78 -3.92
CA HIS A 164 13.93 28.02 -3.46
C HIS A 164 13.69 27.34 -2.10
N THR A 165 14.11 26.10 -1.92
CA THR A 165 13.92 25.39 -0.64
C THR A 165 14.69 26.05 0.51
N ASP A 166 15.87 26.63 0.26
CA ASP A 166 16.64 27.38 1.27
C ASP A 166 15.87 28.61 1.72
N ARG A 167 15.38 29.44 0.78
CA ARG A 167 14.56 30.62 1.10
C ARG A 167 13.38 30.27 1.99
N LEU A 168 12.64 29.24 1.62
CA LEU A 168 11.48 28.76 2.38
C LEU A 168 11.89 28.26 3.78
N SER A 169 12.94 27.46 3.86
CA SER A 169 13.44 26.93 5.13
C SER A 169 13.91 28.06 6.07
N ASN A 170 14.52 29.11 5.51
CA ASN A 170 15.00 30.26 6.26
C ASN A 170 13.86 31.08 6.85
N TRP A 171 12.81 31.33 6.05
CA TRP A 171 11.61 32.00 6.51
C TRP A 171 10.89 31.22 7.63
N LEU A 172 10.81 29.89 7.48
CA LEU A 172 10.22 28.99 8.46
C LEU A 172 11.01 28.98 9.77
N ARG A 173 12.33 28.80 9.71
CA ARG A 173 13.21 28.82 10.90
C ARG A 173 13.19 30.17 11.60
N GLY A 174 13.18 31.26 10.84
CA GLY A 174 13.04 32.62 11.38
C GLY A 174 11.72 32.86 12.14
N ARG A 175 10.72 32.01 11.93
CA ARG A 175 9.42 32.02 12.63
C ARG A 175 9.24 30.88 13.63
N GLY A 176 10.33 30.17 13.95
CA GLY A 176 10.34 29.15 14.99
C GLY A 176 9.99 27.74 14.52
N ALA A 177 9.90 27.48 13.21
CA ALA A 177 9.80 26.11 12.71
C ALA A 177 11.10 25.34 12.98
N GLY A 178 10.96 24.08 13.36
CA GLY A 178 12.04 23.16 13.71
C GLY A 178 11.52 21.76 14.07
N PRO A 179 12.39 20.89 14.63
CA PRO A 179 12.02 19.55 15.05
C PRO A 179 10.77 19.54 15.95
N GLY A 180 9.79 18.70 15.61
CA GLY A 180 8.51 18.58 16.34
C GLY A 180 7.44 19.61 15.95
N SER A 181 7.74 20.61 15.11
CA SER A 181 6.74 21.53 14.58
C SER A 181 6.08 20.99 13.30
N LEU A 182 4.82 21.38 13.09
CA LEU A 182 4.03 21.04 11.90
C LEU A 182 3.77 22.29 11.06
N VAL A 183 4.09 22.21 9.76
CA VAL A 183 3.86 23.30 8.79
C VAL A 183 2.85 22.85 7.75
N GLY A 184 1.80 23.64 7.55
CA GLY A 184 0.80 23.33 6.54
C GLY A 184 1.29 23.66 5.12
N ILE A 185 0.96 22.81 4.16
CA ILE A 185 1.12 23.10 2.73
C ILE A 185 -0.27 23.07 2.11
N VAL A 186 -0.74 24.23 1.66
CA VAL A 186 -2.08 24.40 1.08
C VAL A 186 -1.93 24.94 -0.33
N MET A 187 -1.91 24.04 -1.32
CA MET A 187 -1.55 24.37 -2.70
C MET A 187 -2.25 23.45 -3.69
N GLU A 188 -2.43 23.95 -4.90
CA GLU A 188 -2.76 23.14 -6.07
C GLU A 188 -1.49 22.49 -6.64
N LYS A 189 -1.64 21.64 -7.66
CA LYS A 189 -0.51 20.94 -8.28
C LYS A 189 0.41 21.97 -8.95
N GLY A 190 1.71 21.94 -8.63
CA GLY A 190 2.66 22.92 -9.13
C GLY A 190 4.05 22.74 -8.53
N TRP A 191 5.06 23.37 -9.12
CA TRP A 191 6.47 23.23 -8.70
C TRP A 191 6.67 23.68 -7.25
N GLU A 192 5.81 24.57 -6.78
CA GLU A 192 5.78 25.09 -5.42
C GLU A 192 5.55 23.99 -4.38
N GLN A 193 4.80 22.94 -4.72
CA GLN A 193 4.59 21.79 -3.80
C GLN A 193 5.91 21.06 -3.54
N VAL A 194 6.72 20.88 -4.57
CA VAL A 194 8.04 20.24 -4.48
C VAL A 194 8.98 21.12 -3.64
N ALA A 195 9.04 22.41 -3.94
CA ALA A 195 9.86 23.34 -3.19
C ALA A 195 9.44 23.46 -1.71
N ALA A 196 8.14 23.51 -1.45
CA ALA A 196 7.57 23.65 -0.11
C ALA A 196 7.81 22.43 0.76
N THR A 197 7.58 21.22 0.24
CA THR A 197 7.82 19.98 1.00
C THR A 197 9.28 19.88 1.44
N ILE A 198 10.22 20.07 0.52
CA ILE A 198 11.65 20.02 0.84
C ILE A 198 12.05 21.18 1.76
N GLY A 199 11.56 22.41 1.51
CA GLY A 199 11.84 23.58 2.35
C GLY A 199 11.36 23.41 3.79
N VAL A 200 10.19 22.79 4.00
CA VAL A 200 9.69 22.43 5.33
C VAL A 200 10.63 21.42 6.00
N LEU A 201 11.03 20.36 5.29
CA LEU A 201 11.94 19.37 5.86
C LEU A 201 13.34 19.94 6.17
N LYS A 202 13.86 20.85 5.33
CA LYS A 202 15.12 21.58 5.58
C LYS A 202 15.04 22.47 6.82
N SER A 203 13.85 22.98 7.17
CA SER A 203 13.65 23.70 8.43
C SER A 203 13.71 22.77 9.65
N GLY A 204 13.60 21.46 9.46
CA GLY A 204 13.50 20.43 10.49
C GLY A 204 12.08 20.13 10.95
N ALA A 205 11.08 20.83 10.39
CA ALA A 205 9.67 20.61 10.66
C ALA A 205 9.09 19.49 9.78
N ALA A 206 7.93 18.97 10.17
CA ALA A 206 7.16 18.05 9.35
C ALA A 206 6.12 18.81 8.52
N TYR A 207 5.88 18.39 7.28
CA TYR A 207 4.85 19.01 6.45
C TYR A 207 3.49 18.32 6.61
N VAL A 208 2.42 19.11 6.52
CA VAL A 208 1.03 18.67 6.56
C VAL A 208 0.33 19.15 5.29
N PRO A 209 0.19 18.29 4.27
CA PRO A 209 -0.46 18.68 3.04
C PRO A 209 -1.98 18.73 3.24
N ILE A 210 -2.59 19.83 2.79
CA ILE A 210 -4.02 20.07 2.85
C ILE A 210 -4.46 20.54 1.45
N ASP A 211 -5.47 19.89 0.90
CA ASP A 211 -6.01 20.24 -0.41
C ASP A 211 -6.60 21.66 -0.39
N ALA A 212 -6.19 22.50 -1.34
CA ALA A 212 -6.68 23.88 -1.49
C ALA A 212 -8.19 23.95 -1.82
N ALA A 213 -8.80 22.86 -2.25
CA ALA A 213 -10.23 22.76 -2.55
C ALA A 213 -11.09 22.41 -1.33
N VAL A 214 -10.51 22.14 -0.15
CA VAL A 214 -11.34 21.87 1.04
C VAL A 214 -12.10 23.13 1.49
N PRO A 215 -13.32 23.00 2.04
CA PRO A 215 -14.05 24.13 2.60
C PRO A 215 -13.28 24.85 3.73
N PRO A 216 -13.48 26.16 3.95
CA PRO A 216 -12.82 26.93 5.00
C PRO A 216 -12.94 26.30 6.40
N GLU A 217 -14.11 25.76 6.75
CA GLU A 217 -14.34 25.11 8.04
C GLU A 217 -13.48 23.85 8.19
N ARG A 218 -13.26 23.12 7.09
CA ARG A 218 -12.41 21.94 7.05
C ARG A 218 -10.94 22.32 7.21
N LEU A 219 -10.49 23.38 6.53
CA LEU A 219 -9.14 23.91 6.67
C LEU A 219 -8.87 24.38 8.10
N ARG A 220 -9.81 25.12 8.71
CA ARG A 220 -9.73 25.55 10.10
C ARG A 220 -9.65 24.36 11.06
N LEU A 221 -10.51 23.36 10.88
CA LEU A 221 -10.50 22.15 11.70
C LEU A 221 -9.14 21.42 11.63
N LEU A 222 -8.58 21.25 10.43
CA LEU A 222 -7.31 20.55 10.23
C LEU A 222 -6.13 21.32 10.83
N THR A 223 -6.09 22.64 10.60
CA THR A 223 -5.03 23.51 11.14
C THR A 223 -5.09 23.61 12.66
N GLU A 224 -6.28 23.78 13.26
CA GLU A 224 -6.46 23.78 14.71
C GLU A 224 -6.09 22.43 15.33
N LYS A 225 -6.53 21.32 14.72
CA LYS A 225 -6.25 19.97 15.23
C LYS A 225 -4.77 19.63 15.20
N ALA A 226 -4.04 20.08 14.18
CA ALA A 226 -2.61 19.88 14.04
C ALA A 226 -1.76 20.97 14.73
N GLY A 227 -2.38 22.02 15.29
CA GLY A 227 -1.64 23.14 15.87
C GLY A 227 -0.79 23.91 14.84
N ILE A 228 -1.21 23.92 13.58
CA ILE A 228 -0.49 24.58 12.49
C ILE A 228 -0.66 26.09 12.63
N THR A 229 0.47 26.79 12.76
CA THR A 229 0.54 28.26 12.82
C THR A 229 1.27 28.87 11.63
N LEU A 230 1.99 28.04 10.87
CA LEU A 230 2.73 28.42 9.67
C LEU A 230 2.22 27.63 8.47
N VAL A 231 1.94 28.33 7.36
CA VAL A 231 1.48 27.70 6.12
C VAL A 231 2.26 28.23 4.92
N LEU A 232 2.69 27.33 4.05
CA LEU A 232 3.15 27.67 2.70
C LEU A 232 1.97 27.48 1.72
N THR A 233 1.79 28.44 0.81
CA THR A 233 0.72 28.45 -0.20
C THR A 233 1.23 29.02 -1.53
N GLN A 234 0.40 28.97 -2.57
CA GLN A 234 0.58 29.76 -3.79
C GLN A 234 -0.23 31.06 -3.69
N SER A 235 0.20 32.12 -4.38
CA SER A 235 -0.43 33.45 -4.40
C SER A 235 -1.86 33.38 -4.94
N GLY A 236 -2.11 32.52 -5.94
CA GLY A 236 -3.44 32.27 -6.47
C GLY A 236 -4.39 31.66 -5.42
N VAL A 237 -3.91 30.65 -4.69
CA VAL A 237 -4.64 29.99 -3.60
C VAL A 237 -4.85 30.95 -2.42
N ALA A 238 -3.84 31.74 -2.08
CA ALA A 238 -3.87 32.73 -1.00
C ALA A 238 -5.03 33.72 -1.14
N ARG A 239 -5.34 34.16 -2.36
CA ARG A 239 -6.42 35.13 -2.63
C ARG A 239 -7.83 34.53 -2.57
N ARG A 240 -7.97 33.22 -2.77
CA ARG A 240 -9.28 32.54 -2.93
C ARG A 240 -9.70 31.73 -1.71
N VAL A 241 -8.75 31.37 -0.84
CA VAL A 241 -9.01 30.61 0.38
C VAL A 241 -9.27 31.56 1.55
N GLU A 242 -10.30 31.26 2.33
CA GLU A 242 -10.52 31.92 3.61
C GLU A 242 -9.65 31.26 4.70
N TRP A 243 -8.87 32.08 5.37
CA TRP A 243 -7.75 31.64 6.18
C TRP A 243 -8.01 31.81 7.68
N PRO A 244 -7.57 30.87 8.54
CA PRO A 244 -7.69 31.05 9.99
C PRO A 244 -6.83 32.23 10.49
N GLU A 245 -7.40 33.06 11.37
CA GLU A 245 -6.82 34.35 11.83
C GLU A 245 -5.38 34.25 12.38
N ARG A 246 -4.98 33.10 12.95
CA ARG A 246 -3.68 32.91 13.61
C ARG A 246 -2.64 32.20 12.73
N THR A 247 -2.85 32.18 11.42
CA THR A 247 -1.95 31.48 10.48
C THR A 247 -1.06 32.48 9.76
N ALA A 248 0.24 32.49 10.10
CA ALA A 248 1.23 33.19 9.29
C ALA A 248 1.50 32.39 8.02
N ARG A 249 1.60 33.09 6.89
CA ARG A 249 1.60 32.47 5.57
C ARG A 249 2.67 33.07 4.68
N LEU A 250 3.22 32.24 3.79
CA LEU A 250 4.11 32.67 2.73
C LEU A 250 3.62 32.11 1.39
N ASP A 251 3.54 33.00 0.41
CA ASP A 251 3.24 32.67 -0.98
C ASP A 251 4.55 32.27 -1.67
N VAL A 252 4.69 30.99 -2.03
CA VAL A 252 5.95 30.41 -2.54
C VAL A 252 6.35 30.95 -3.92
N ASP A 253 5.36 31.28 -4.74
CA ASP A 253 5.47 31.95 -6.04
C ASP A 253 5.45 33.49 -5.92
N GLY A 254 5.40 34.02 -4.69
CA GLY A 254 5.26 35.44 -4.42
C GLY A 254 6.59 36.19 -4.32
N PRO A 255 6.57 37.53 -4.48
CA PRO A 255 7.78 38.35 -4.42
C PRO A 255 8.43 38.36 -3.02
N GLU A 256 7.66 38.13 -1.95
CA GLU A 256 8.22 37.98 -0.60
C GLU A 256 9.15 36.76 -0.54
N ALA A 257 8.74 35.63 -1.13
CA ALA A 257 9.55 34.42 -1.13
C ALA A 257 10.82 34.58 -1.96
N GLU A 258 10.75 35.27 -3.11
CA GLU A 258 11.91 35.53 -3.97
C GLU A 258 12.95 36.46 -3.33
N ALA A 259 12.50 37.42 -2.52
CA ALA A 259 13.36 38.40 -1.85
C ALA A 259 14.13 37.83 -0.65
N LEU A 260 13.80 36.62 -0.18
CA LEU A 260 14.48 35.97 0.93
C LEU A 260 15.90 35.54 0.54
N ASP A 261 16.79 35.53 1.54
CA ASP A 261 18.14 34.97 1.38
C ASP A 261 18.06 33.46 1.13
N ALA A 262 18.70 33.00 0.07
CA ALA A 262 18.82 31.60 -0.31
C ALA A 262 20.06 30.93 0.31
N ARG A 263 20.80 31.62 1.19
CA ARG A 263 21.95 31.03 1.86
C ARG A 263 21.50 29.93 2.84
N PRO A 264 22.10 28.73 2.80
CA PRO A 264 21.74 27.66 3.72
C PRO A 264 22.15 28.01 5.16
N LEU A 265 21.22 27.84 6.11
CA LEU A 265 21.41 28.12 7.55
C LEU A 265 22.11 26.98 8.33
N GLY A 266 22.64 25.97 7.63
CA GLY A 266 23.23 24.77 8.25
C GLY A 266 22.18 23.81 8.86
N PRO A 267 22.61 22.76 9.57
CA PRO A 267 21.72 21.69 10.04
C PRO A 267 20.55 22.22 10.89
N SER A 268 19.35 21.67 10.67
CA SER A 268 18.14 22.02 11.42
C SER A 268 18.05 21.36 12.80
N GLY A 269 18.85 20.31 13.03
CA GLY A 269 18.79 19.48 14.24
C GLY A 269 17.76 18.36 14.19
N ALA A 270 17.05 18.19 13.07
CA ALA A 270 16.15 17.05 12.84
C ALA A 270 16.92 15.72 12.83
N ARG A 271 16.24 14.66 13.24
CA ARG A 271 16.78 13.31 13.41
C ARG A 271 15.98 12.29 12.59
N PRO A 272 16.56 11.13 12.26
CA PRO A 272 15.87 10.11 11.46
C PRO A 272 14.55 9.59 12.08
N GLY A 273 14.39 9.65 13.40
CA GLY A 273 13.15 9.27 14.10
C GLY A 273 12.15 10.42 14.28
N ASP A 274 12.46 11.62 13.79
CA ASP A 274 11.49 12.73 13.80
C ASP A 274 10.46 12.53 12.66
N VAL A 275 9.26 13.08 12.88
CA VAL A 275 8.18 13.05 11.89
C VAL A 275 8.58 13.86 10.65
N ALA A 276 8.48 13.25 9.47
CA ALA A 276 8.71 13.91 8.18
C ALA A 276 7.41 14.54 7.65
N TYR A 277 6.29 13.82 7.77
CA TYR A 277 5.00 14.33 7.30
C TYR A 277 3.83 13.75 8.08
N VAL A 278 2.71 14.47 8.01
CA VAL A 278 1.42 14.04 8.56
C VAL A 278 0.35 14.12 7.50
N ILE A 279 -0.22 12.98 7.12
CA ILE A 279 -1.33 12.93 6.15
C ILE A 279 -2.63 12.64 6.89
N PHE A 280 -3.64 13.47 6.64
CA PHE A 280 -4.97 13.29 7.22
C PHE A 280 -5.84 12.36 6.37
N THR A 281 -6.37 11.31 6.99
CA THR A 281 -7.32 10.38 6.37
C THR A 281 -8.75 10.61 6.87
N SER A 282 -9.73 10.17 6.08
CA SER A 282 -11.13 10.12 6.50
C SER A 282 -11.28 9.09 7.62
N GLY A 283 -11.24 9.55 8.87
CA GLY A 283 -11.51 8.69 10.02
C GLY A 283 -12.94 8.14 9.94
N SER A 284 -13.11 6.85 10.23
CA SER A 284 -14.43 6.18 10.31
C SER A 284 -15.40 6.86 11.29
N THR A 285 -14.88 7.65 12.24
CA THR A 285 -15.64 8.42 13.24
C THR A 285 -16.02 9.83 12.77
N GLY A 286 -15.80 10.18 11.50
CA GLY A 286 -16.05 11.51 10.92
C GLY A 286 -15.02 12.58 11.27
N THR A 287 -14.18 12.34 12.28
CA THR A 287 -13.06 13.22 12.65
C THR A 287 -11.79 12.78 11.90
N PRO A 288 -11.12 13.68 11.16
CA PRO A 288 -9.90 13.32 10.43
C PRO A 288 -8.79 12.89 11.39
N LYS A 289 -8.05 11.84 11.02
CA LYS A 289 -6.92 11.30 11.79
C LYS A 289 -5.62 11.57 11.03
N GLY A 290 -4.65 12.19 11.68
CA GLY A 290 -3.33 12.43 11.11
C GLY A 290 -2.44 11.21 11.29
N VAL A 291 -2.01 10.61 10.19
CA VAL A 291 -1.01 9.54 10.17
C VAL A 291 0.36 10.19 10.12
N MET A 292 1.16 9.99 11.16
CA MET A 292 2.51 10.56 11.27
C MET A 292 3.53 9.54 10.77
N ILE A 293 4.39 9.94 9.84
CA ILE A 293 5.44 9.08 9.29
C ILE A 293 6.80 9.70 9.58
N GLU A 294 7.70 8.89 10.15
CA GLU A 294 9.08 9.28 10.47
C GLU A 294 9.97 9.30 9.22
N HIS A 295 11.04 10.09 9.27
CA HIS A 295 12.02 10.18 8.19
C HIS A 295 12.60 8.81 7.79
N THR A 296 12.98 7.98 8.77
CA THR A 296 13.61 6.67 8.50
C THR A 296 12.69 5.76 7.69
N GLY A 297 11.41 5.67 8.07
CA GLY A 297 10.44 4.84 7.37
C GLY A 297 10.21 5.30 5.93
N ALA A 298 10.01 6.61 5.73
CA ALA A 298 9.81 7.18 4.40
C ALA A 298 11.05 7.02 3.50
N LEU A 299 12.24 7.29 4.05
CA LEU A 299 13.51 7.16 3.32
C LEU A 299 13.79 5.70 2.94
N ASN A 300 13.52 4.75 3.84
CA ASN A 300 13.66 3.32 3.56
C ASN A 300 12.81 2.90 2.36
N THR A 301 11.53 3.28 2.34
CA THR A 301 10.63 2.97 1.23
C THR A 301 11.12 3.59 -0.09
N VAL A 302 11.52 4.88 -0.07
CA VAL A 302 12.02 5.56 -1.27
C VAL A 302 13.25 4.84 -1.86
N LEU A 303 14.22 4.49 -1.02
CA LEU A 303 15.45 3.86 -1.50
C LEU A 303 15.22 2.41 -1.96
N ASP A 304 14.40 1.64 -1.25
CA ASP A 304 14.03 0.27 -1.63
C ASP A 304 13.29 0.23 -2.98
N VAL A 305 12.34 1.16 -3.21
CA VAL A 305 11.64 1.24 -4.50
C VAL A 305 12.62 1.63 -5.61
N ASN A 306 13.48 2.63 -5.39
CA ASN A 306 14.47 3.01 -6.40
C ASN A 306 15.42 1.86 -6.75
N GLU A 307 15.88 1.08 -5.75
CA GLU A 307 16.74 -0.09 -5.96
C GLU A 307 16.02 -1.19 -6.75
N ARG A 308 14.80 -1.57 -6.34
CA ARG A 308 14.02 -2.64 -6.98
C ARG A 308 13.70 -2.38 -8.45
N PHE A 309 13.42 -1.12 -8.78
CA PHE A 309 13.04 -0.72 -10.14
C PHE A 309 14.20 -0.13 -10.95
N GLY A 310 15.40 -0.04 -10.36
CA GLY A 310 16.59 0.49 -11.04
C GLY A 310 16.42 1.95 -11.47
N VAL A 311 15.81 2.78 -10.62
CA VAL A 311 15.53 4.19 -10.93
C VAL A 311 16.82 5.00 -10.89
N THR A 312 17.07 5.77 -11.93
CA THR A 312 18.31 6.51 -12.16
C THR A 312 18.06 8.00 -12.39
N GLU A 313 19.13 8.77 -12.50
CA GLU A 313 19.05 10.18 -12.88
C GLU A 313 18.48 10.42 -14.29
N GLU A 314 18.45 9.42 -15.16
CA GLU A 314 17.92 9.53 -16.53
C GLU A 314 16.41 9.34 -16.61
N ASP A 315 15.77 9.02 -15.48
CA ASP A 315 14.34 8.80 -15.39
C ASP A 315 13.54 10.06 -15.09
N ARG A 316 12.26 10.02 -15.45
CA ARG A 316 11.28 11.06 -15.16
C ARG A 316 10.02 10.42 -14.60
N VAL A 317 9.42 11.05 -13.59
CA VAL A 317 8.14 10.60 -13.01
C VAL A 317 7.08 11.67 -13.25
N LEU A 318 5.95 11.26 -13.82
CA LEU A 318 4.75 12.10 -13.86
C LEU A 318 4.08 12.04 -12.49
N ALA A 319 4.19 13.11 -11.71
CA ALA A 319 3.62 13.18 -10.38
C ALA A 319 2.11 13.37 -10.46
N LEU A 320 1.33 12.29 -10.55
CA LEU A 320 -0.13 12.37 -10.64
C LEU A 320 -0.80 12.47 -9.27
N SER A 321 -0.14 11.97 -8.22
CA SER A 321 -0.75 11.85 -6.90
C SER A 321 -0.99 13.24 -6.29
N SER A 322 -2.15 13.43 -5.68
CA SER A 322 -2.40 14.64 -4.89
C SER A 322 -1.51 14.60 -3.63
N LEU A 323 -1.00 15.76 -3.21
CA LEU A 323 -0.01 15.85 -2.13
C LEU A 323 -0.54 15.34 -0.78
N ASN A 324 -1.86 15.30 -0.60
CA ASN A 324 -2.53 14.76 0.58
C ASN A 324 -2.73 13.23 0.55
N PHE A 325 -2.17 12.53 -0.45
CA PHE A 325 -2.05 11.07 -0.48
C PHE A 325 -0.59 10.66 -0.35
N ASP A 326 -0.34 9.54 0.29
CA ASP A 326 1.00 9.03 0.63
C ASP A 326 1.83 8.65 -0.61
N LEU A 327 1.20 8.20 -1.70
CA LEU A 327 1.86 7.99 -3.00
C LEU A 327 2.62 9.22 -3.50
N SER A 328 2.17 10.44 -3.16
CA SER A 328 2.87 11.68 -3.55
C SER A 328 4.27 11.82 -2.95
N VAL A 329 4.55 11.10 -1.86
CA VAL A 329 5.89 11.07 -1.24
C VAL A 329 6.89 10.47 -2.23
N TYR A 330 6.51 9.42 -2.95
CA TYR A 330 7.38 8.84 -3.99
C TYR A 330 7.46 9.75 -5.22
N ASP A 331 6.34 10.33 -5.66
CA ASP A 331 6.31 11.27 -6.78
C ASP A 331 7.32 12.42 -6.61
N VAL A 332 7.51 12.89 -5.38
CA VAL A 332 8.46 13.97 -5.05
C VAL A 332 9.83 13.41 -4.69
N PHE A 333 9.94 12.63 -3.61
CA PHE A 333 11.24 12.26 -3.04
C PHE A 333 11.90 11.07 -3.74
N GLY A 334 11.11 10.18 -4.36
CA GLY A 334 11.62 9.00 -5.06
C GLY A 334 12.56 9.37 -6.20
N ILE A 335 12.02 10.04 -7.21
CA ILE A 335 12.78 10.42 -8.40
C ILE A 335 13.87 11.46 -8.10
N LEU A 336 13.61 12.38 -7.16
CA LEU A 336 14.60 13.39 -6.77
C LEU A 336 15.78 12.80 -5.98
N ALA A 337 15.57 11.72 -5.22
CA ALA A 337 16.66 10.99 -4.59
C ALA A 337 17.57 10.29 -5.62
N ALA A 338 16.98 9.81 -6.72
CA ALA A 338 17.71 9.18 -7.80
C ALA A 338 18.49 10.18 -8.67
N GLY A 339 18.11 11.46 -8.68
CA GLY A 339 18.71 12.48 -9.55
C GLY A 339 17.92 12.74 -10.84
N GLY A 340 16.74 12.13 -10.97
CA GLY A 340 15.84 12.29 -12.12
C GLY A 340 14.97 13.54 -12.02
N ALA A 341 13.95 13.66 -12.87
CA ALA A 341 13.06 14.83 -12.88
C ALA A 341 11.60 14.49 -12.55
N VAL A 342 10.96 15.37 -11.78
CA VAL A 342 9.53 15.35 -11.52
C VAL A 342 8.82 16.15 -12.61
N VAL A 343 7.89 15.51 -13.32
CA VAL A 343 7.00 16.17 -14.28
C VAL A 343 5.67 16.45 -13.60
N LEU A 344 5.26 17.71 -13.53
CA LEU A 344 4.01 18.12 -12.92
C LEU A 344 2.95 18.43 -13.99
N PRO A 345 1.82 17.70 -14.00
CA PRO A 345 0.71 18.07 -14.84
C PRO A 345 0.07 19.38 -14.36
N GLU A 346 -0.63 20.07 -15.26
CA GLU A 346 -1.50 21.18 -14.88
C GLU A 346 -2.55 20.73 -13.84
N PRO A 347 -2.98 21.61 -12.92
CA PRO A 347 -3.98 21.30 -11.90
C PRO A 347 -5.24 20.63 -12.44
N GLU A 348 -5.72 20.99 -13.63
CA GLU A 348 -6.91 20.40 -14.25
C GLU A 348 -6.59 19.08 -14.99
N ALA A 349 -5.37 18.94 -15.51
CA ALA A 349 -4.96 17.83 -16.37
C ALA A 349 -4.66 16.53 -15.62
N HIS A 350 -4.35 16.57 -14.31
CA HIS A 350 -4.04 15.35 -13.54
C HIS A 350 -5.18 14.32 -13.53
N ARG A 351 -6.44 14.74 -13.77
CA ARG A 351 -7.62 13.85 -13.84
C ARG A 351 -8.01 13.46 -15.26
N GLU A 352 -7.30 13.94 -16.28
CA GLU A 352 -7.61 13.68 -17.69
C GLU A 352 -6.52 12.81 -18.34
N PRO A 353 -6.71 11.47 -18.42
CA PRO A 353 -5.69 10.56 -18.97
C PRO A 353 -5.19 10.93 -20.36
N GLY A 354 -6.05 11.52 -21.20
CA GLY A 354 -5.69 11.97 -22.54
C GLY A 354 -4.66 13.11 -22.57
N ARG A 355 -4.48 13.85 -21.46
CA ARG A 355 -3.49 14.94 -21.35
C ARG A 355 -2.16 14.49 -20.76
N TRP A 356 -2.10 13.32 -20.12
CA TRP A 356 -0.87 12.84 -19.47
C TRP A 356 0.26 12.62 -20.49
N ALA A 357 -0.08 12.06 -21.66
CA ALA A 357 0.89 11.82 -22.73
C ALA A 357 1.49 13.13 -23.27
N SER A 358 0.73 14.22 -23.31
CA SER A 358 1.23 15.54 -23.72
C SER A 358 2.05 16.26 -22.65
N SER A 359 1.91 15.87 -21.37
CA SER A 359 2.66 16.48 -20.27
C SER A 359 4.07 15.90 -20.10
N CYS A 360 4.35 14.71 -20.66
CA CYS A 360 5.70 14.15 -20.65
C CYS A 360 6.50 14.64 -21.87
N PRO A 361 7.55 15.47 -21.67
CA PRO A 361 8.43 15.82 -22.78
C PRO A 361 9.11 14.57 -23.33
N SER A 362 9.31 14.53 -24.65
CA SER A 362 10.01 13.42 -25.31
C SER A 362 11.43 13.29 -24.75
N ARG A 363 11.96 12.06 -24.78
CA ARG A 363 13.32 11.75 -24.30
C ARG A 363 14.41 12.56 -25.04
N ASP A 364 14.10 13.04 -26.25
CA ASP A 364 15.00 13.75 -27.15
C ASP A 364 14.75 15.27 -27.23
N GLY A 365 13.96 15.84 -26.30
CA GLY A 365 13.65 17.28 -26.25
C GLY A 365 13.84 17.88 -24.85
N PRO A 366 14.08 19.21 -24.77
CA PRO A 366 14.20 19.92 -23.50
C PRO A 366 12.98 19.70 -22.60
#